data_AF-A0A5R8PE45-F1
#
_entry.id   AF-A0A5R8PE45-F1
#
_cell.length_a   1.000
_cell.length_b   1.000
_cell.length_c   1.000
_cell.angle_alpha   90.00
_cell.angle_beta   90.00
_cell.angle_gamma   90.00
#
_symmetry.space_group_name_H-M   'P 1'
#
loop_
_entity.id
_entity.type
_entity.pdbx_description
1 polymer ?
#
loop_
_entity_poly.entity_id
_entity_poly.type
_entity_poly.pdbx_seq_one_letter_code
_entity_poly.pdbx_strand_id
1 'polypeptide(L)'
;MLGTGWVALLAGIAGIALYFSGSQRRTMVLLASGASLLMLGTIVALVLFAIARGRRSMIAAGIAVAAALWTQVPIYVPDGHAATGPELIVMQSNLLFGEADTGAVVDAVRAQGVDVLTLNELTPAAVAGLTAAGIGDLLPYHYLKDSEAGGVGTGIYSRYPLRDTKNYDEFLLNNISAIMDHPDRGPIAVYAFHPVPPPLDFGRWQRELSAIRDILEVEQRPAIVGADFNATRDHSAFRDLLRGRFESAADQAGAGPLRSYPQDRRWGPVIGIDHVLLADATADEVWTLVVPGTDHRAVLARTRLH
;
A
#
# COMPACT_ATOMS: atom_id res chain seq x y z
N MET A 1 -1.05 -29.14 -25.37
CA MET A 1 -1.73 -27.82 -25.38
C MET A 1 -3.02 -27.81 -24.58
N LEU A 2 -4.02 -28.66 -24.87
CA LEU A 2 -5.30 -28.64 -24.13
C LEU A 2 -5.15 -28.91 -22.63
N GLY A 3 -4.40 -29.95 -22.22
CA GLY A 3 -4.17 -30.25 -20.79
C GLY A 3 -3.52 -29.08 -20.04
N THR A 4 -2.44 -28.52 -20.60
CA THR A 4 -1.75 -27.33 -20.06
C THR A 4 -2.67 -26.11 -20.01
N GLY A 5 -3.51 -25.91 -21.03
CA GLY A 5 -4.50 -24.83 -21.05
C GLY A 5 -5.54 -24.97 -19.94
N TRP A 6 -5.99 -26.18 -19.62
CA TRP A 6 -6.89 -26.41 -18.50
C TRP A 6 -6.23 -26.17 -17.14
N VAL A 7 -4.96 -26.55 -16.97
CA VAL A 7 -4.20 -26.21 -15.74
C VAL A 7 -4.08 -24.70 -15.57
N ALA A 8 -3.73 -23.97 -16.63
CA ALA A 8 -3.66 -22.51 -16.61
C ALA A 8 -5.03 -21.87 -16.30
N LEU A 9 -6.11 -22.39 -16.87
CA LEU A 9 -7.46 -21.89 -16.61
C LEU A 9 -7.87 -22.12 -15.15
N LEU A 10 -7.58 -23.29 -14.60
CA LEU A 10 -7.87 -23.61 -13.19
C LEU A 10 -7.09 -22.69 -12.24
N ALA A 11 -5.83 -22.38 -12.54
CA ALA A 11 -5.06 -21.39 -11.78
C ALA A 11 -5.70 -20.00 -11.85
N GLY A 12 -6.13 -19.58 -13.06
CA GLY A 12 -6.84 -18.33 -13.27
C GLY A 12 -8.15 -18.21 -12.49
N ILE A 13 -8.96 -19.27 -12.53
CA ILE A 13 -10.22 -19.35 -11.76
C ILE A 13 -9.95 -19.34 -10.26
N ALA A 14 -8.90 -20.03 -9.80
CA ALA A 14 -8.49 -19.98 -8.39
C ALA A 14 -8.10 -18.55 -7.98
N GLY A 15 -7.38 -17.81 -8.82
CA GLY A 15 -7.08 -16.39 -8.59
C GLY A 15 -8.34 -15.55 -8.43
N ILE A 16 -9.31 -15.68 -9.34
CA ILE A 16 -10.61 -14.99 -9.25
C ILE A 16 -11.35 -15.36 -7.96
N ALA A 17 -11.41 -16.66 -7.63
CA ALA A 17 -12.07 -17.14 -6.42
C ALA A 17 -11.40 -16.62 -5.13
N LEU A 18 -10.07 -16.56 -5.10
CA LEU A 18 -9.30 -16.00 -3.99
C LEU A 18 -9.55 -14.51 -3.83
N TYR A 19 -9.58 -13.75 -4.93
CA TYR A 19 -9.87 -12.31 -4.91
C TYR A 19 -11.23 -12.02 -4.28
N PHE A 20 -12.28 -12.77 -4.62
CA PHE A 20 -13.61 -12.60 -4.02
C PHE A 20 -13.80 -13.32 -2.67
N SER A 21 -12.80 -14.06 -2.21
CA SER A 21 -12.92 -14.83 -0.97
C SER A 21 -12.91 -13.90 0.24
N GLY A 22 -13.97 -13.97 1.06
CA GLY A 22 -13.97 -13.42 2.42
C GLY A 22 -13.40 -14.37 3.47
N SER A 23 -12.70 -15.43 3.03
CA SER A 23 -12.21 -16.47 3.94
C SER A 23 -11.15 -15.93 4.88
N GLN A 24 -11.33 -16.21 6.17
CA GLN A 24 -10.37 -15.88 7.22
C GLN A 24 -9.36 -17.02 7.46
N ARG A 25 -9.32 -18.04 6.59
CA ARG A 25 -8.36 -19.15 6.71
C ARG A 25 -6.98 -18.72 6.22
N ARG A 26 -5.95 -18.95 7.05
CA ARG A 26 -4.55 -18.62 6.77
C ARG A 26 -4.10 -18.95 5.34
N THR A 27 -4.33 -20.17 4.88
CA THR A 27 -3.89 -20.62 3.55
C THR A 27 -4.56 -19.85 2.42
N MET A 28 -5.85 -19.52 2.55
CA MET A 28 -6.57 -18.77 1.52
C MET A 28 -6.10 -17.32 1.47
N VAL A 29 -5.89 -16.68 2.62
CA VAL A 29 -5.39 -15.30 2.66
C VAL A 29 -3.97 -15.20 2.11
N LEU A 30 -3.06 -16.09 2.51
CA LEU A 30 -1.69 -16.07 1.99
C LEU A 30 -1.64 -16.31 0.47
N LEU A 31 -2.51 -17.18 -0.07
CA LEU A 31 -2.62 -17.37 -1.51
C LEU A 31 -3.25 -16.15 -2.20
N ALA A 32 -4.16 -15.45 -1.53
CA ALA A 32 -4.79 -14.25 -2.06
C ALA A 32 -3.80 -13.10 -2.27
N SER A 33 -2.65 -13.08 -1.59
CA SER A 33 -1.59 -12.09 -1.83
C SER A 33 -1.09 -12.04 -3.28
N GLY A 34 -1.25 -13.14 -4.03
CA GLY A 34 -0.92 -13.24 -5.46
C GLY A 34 -2.12 -13.59 -6.34
N ALA A 35 -3.35 -13.28 -5.92
CA ALA A 35 -4.56 -13.65 -6.65
C ALA A 35 -4.55 -13.09 -8.08
N SER A 36 -4.21 -11.80 -8.25
CA SER A 36 -4.06 -11.13 -9.54
C SER A 36 -3.00 -11.78 -10.44
N LEU A 37 -1.89 -12.29 -9.87
CA LEU A 37 -0.88 -13.05 -10.64
C LEU A 37 -1.43 -14.38 -11.14
N LEU A 38 -2.21 -15.10 -10.31
CA LEU A 38 -2.87 -16.34 -10.71
C LEU A 38 -3.87 -16.08 -11.86
N MET A 39 -4.56 -14.93 -11.86
CA MET A 39 -5.50 -14.56 -12.93
C MET A 39 -4.85 -14.49 -14.32
N LEU A 40 -3.54 -14.27 -14.43
CA LEU A 40 -2.81 -14.35 -15.71
C LEU A 40 -2.93 -15.71 -16.38
N GLY A 41 -3.19 -16.77 -15.60
CA GLY A 41 -3.52 -18.11 -16.10
C GLY A 41 -4.72 -18.12 -17.04
N THR A 42 -5.70 -17.21 -16.88
CA THR A 42 -6.85 -17.09 -17.79
C THR A 42 -6.43 -16.69 -19.21
N ILE A 43 -5.49 -15.74 -19.34
CA ILE A 43 -4.96 -15.27 -20.62
C ILE A 43 -4.10 -16.36 -21.26
N VAL A 44 -3.22 -17.00 -20.47
CA VAL A 44 -2.39 -18.12 -20.94
C VAL A 44 -3.28 -19.26 -21.44
N ALA A 45 -4.34 -19.60 -20.73
CA ALA A 45 -5.29 -20.63 -21.14
C ALA A 45 -5.98 -20.27 -22.47
N LEU A 46 -6.44 -19.02 -22.62
CA LEU A 46 -7.08 -18.56 -23.85
C LEU A 46 -6.16 -18.72 -25.06
N VAL A 47 -4.89 -18.32 -24.93
CA VAL A 47 -3.87 -18.46 -25.98
C VAL A 47 -3.64 -19.95 -26.31
N LEU A 48 -3.45 -20.80 -25.30
CA LEU A 48 -3.23 -22.23 -25.50
C LEU A 48 -4.43 -22.94 -26.16
N PHE A 49 -5.66 -22.54 -25.81
CA PHE A 49 -6.87 -23.08 -26.43
C PHE A 49 -7.09 -22.57 -27.85
N ALA A 50 -6.70 -21.32 -28.15
CA ALA A 50 -6.70 -20.79 -29.51
C ALA A 50 -5.72 -21.56 -30.41
N ILE A 51 -4.50 -21.80 -29.94
CA ILE A 51 -3.50 -22.62 -30.64
C ILE A 51 -4.03 -24.06 -30.86
N ALA A 52 -4.67 -24.64 -29.85
CA ALA A 52 -5.27 -25.97 -29.93
C ALA A 52 -6.59 -26.02 -30.75
N ARG A 53 -7.10 -24.88 -31.24
CA ARG A 53 -8.38 -24.75 -31.97
C ARG A 53 -9.60 -25.30 -31.20
N GLY A 54 -9.55 -25.27 -29.86
CA GLY A 54 -10.58 -25.80 -28.98
C GLY A 54 -11.71 -24.80 -28.72
N ARG A 55 -12.67 -24.66 -29.64
CA ARG A 55 -13.74 -23.63 -29.57
C ARG A 55 -14.47 -23.57 -28.21
N ARG A 56 -14.84 -24.71 -27.64
CA ARG A 56 -15.54 -24.77 -26.33
C ARG A 56 -14.64 -24.29 -25.17
N SER A 57 -13.38 -24.73 -25.15
CA SER A 57 -12.39 -24.32 -24.15
C SER A 57 -12.05 -22.84 -24.25
N MET A 58 -12.01 -22.28 -25.48
CA MET A 58 -11.85 -20.84 -25.68
C MET A 58 -13.00 -20.03 -25.09
N ILE A 59 -14.25 -20.48 -25.24
CA ILE A 59 -15.41 -19.79 -24.65
C ILE A 59 -15.28 -19.77 -23.12
N ALA A 60 -14.95 -20.91 -22.50
CA ALA A 60 -14.73 -20.99 -21.06
C ALA A 60 -13.61 -20.05 -20.58
N ALA A 61 -12.46 -20.04 -21.28
CA ALA A 61 -11.37 -19.12 -20.98
C ALA A 61 -11.76 -17.65 -21.20
N GLY A 62 -12.55 -17.34 -22.23
CA GLY A 62 -13.03 -15.98 -22.51
C GLY A 62 -13.90 -15.42 -21.39
N ILE A 63 -14.78 -16.24 -20.80
CA ILE A 63 -15.58 -15.85 -19.62
C ILE A 63 -14.66 -15.56 -18.43
N ALA A 64 -13.68 -16.43 -18.17
CA ALA A 64 -12.73 -16.23 -17.07
C ALA A 64 -11.86 -14.98 -17.28
N VAL A 65 -11.40 -14.71 -18.50
CA VAL A 65 -10.69 -13.48 -18.85
C VAL A 65 -11.57 -12.25 -18.60
N ALA A 66 -12.84 -12.27 -19.03
CA ALA A 66 -13.75 -11.16 -18.78
C ALA A 66 -13.94 -10.90 -17.27
N ALA A 67 -14.07 -11.95 -16.46
CA ALA A 67 -14.15 -11.83 -15.01
C ALA A 67 -12.86 -11.29 -14.37
N ALA A 68 -11.69 -11.71 -14.84
CA ALA A 68 -10.40 -11.17 -14.39
C ALA A 68 -10.25 -9.70 -14.79
N LEU A 69 -10.59 -9.33 -16.03
CA LEU A 69 -10.53 -7.94 -16.49
C LEU A 69 -11.50 -7.04 -15.73
N TRP A 70 -12.69 -7.52 -15.37
CA TRP A 70 -13.64 -6.78 -14.55
C TRP A 70 -13.05 -6.36 -13.19
N THR A 71 -12.17 -7.17 -12.60
CA THR A 71 -11.53 -6.84 -11.32
C THR A 71 -10.25 -6.03 -11.47
N GLN A 72 -9.47 -6.28 -12.53
CA GLN A 72 -8.11 -5.74 -12.69
C GLN A 72 -8.01 -4.55 -13.65
N VAL A 73 -8.99 -4.27 -14.50
CA VAL A 73 -8.96 -3.07 -15.36
C VAL A 73 -9.20 -1.78 -14.58
N PRO A 74 -10.15 -1.71 -13.62
CA PRO A 74 -10.43 -0.47 -12.91
C PRO A 74 -9.22 0.15 -12.22
N ILE A 75 -8.29 -0.65 -11.71
CA ILE A 75 -7.07 -0.14 -11.03
C ILE A 75 -6.09 0.58 -11.97
N TYR A 76 -6.32 0.55 -13.29
CA TYR A 76 -5.55 1.29 -14.29
C TYR A 76 -6.33 2.46 -14.92
N VAL A 77 -7.55 2.71 -14.44
CA VAL A 77 -8.42 3.77 -14.94
C VAL A 77 -8.57 4.80 -13.82
N PRO A 78 -8.01 6.01 -13.95
CA PRO A 78 -8.21 7.05 -12.97
C PRO A 78 -9.69 7.39 -12.83
N ASP A 79 -10.17 7.62 -11.61
CA ASP A 79 -11.60 7.85 -11.34
C ASP A 79 -12.10 9.23 -11.81
N GLY A 80 -11.19 10.09 -12.31
CA GLY A 80 -11.52 11.35 -12.98
C GLY A 80 -11.97 12.48 -12.06
N HIS A 81 -11.93 12.28 -10.75
CA HIS A 81 -12.18 13.33 -9.76
C HIS A 81 -10.95 14.22 -9.62
N ALA A 82 -11.08 15.51 -9.94
CA ALA A 82 -10.00 16.48 -9.71
C ALA A 82 -10.39 17.37 -8.52
N ALA A 83 -9.64 17.25 -7.43
CA ALA A 83 -9.71 18.24 -6.36
C ALA A 83 -9.00 19.52 -6.81
N THR A 84 -9.46 20.68 -6.32
CA THR A 84 -8.92 22.00 -6.70
C THR A 84 -8.20 22.72 -5.56
N GLY A 85 -8.14 22.09 -4.39
CA GLY A 85 -7.42 22.61 -3.24
C GLY A 85 -5.90 22.51 -3.39
N PRO A 86 -5.16 22.87 -2.33
CA PRO A 86 -3.70 22.85 -2.35
C PRO A 86 -3.15 21.46 -2.59
N GLU A 87 -2.02 21.42 -3.27
CA GLU A 87 -1.25 20.20 -3.49
C GLU A 87 -0.53 19.78 -2.20
N LEU A 88 -0.49 18.48 -1.97
CA LEU A 88 0.23 17.85 -0.89
C LEU A 88 0.89 16.56 -1.39
N ILE A 89 2.20 16.44 -1.22
CA ILE A 89 2.97 15.27 -1.64
C ILE A 89 3.27 14.39 -0.43
N VAL A 90 2.78 13.15 -0.48
CA VAL A 90 2.94 12.15 0.57
C VAL A 90 3.93 11.09 0.12
N MET A 91 4.85 10.71 1.00
CA MET A 91 5.75 9.57 0.79
C MET A 91 5.61 8.60 1.96
N GLN A 92 5.44 7.31 1.68
CA GLN A 92 5.57 6.24 2.65
C GLN A 92 6.79 5.39 2.32
N SER A 93 7.53 4.94 3.34
CA SER A 93 8.65 4.01 3.16
C SER A 93 8.86 3.10 4.37
N ASN A 94 8.93 1.78 4.14
CA ASN A 94 9.49 0.82 5.10
C ASN A 94 11.02 0.77 4.95
N LEU A 95 11.75 0.90 6.05
CA LEU A 95 13.21 1.04 6.07
C LEU A 95 13.98 -0.27 6.31
N LEU A 96 13.30 -1.43 6.39
CA LEU A 96 13.89 -2.75 6.67
C LEU A 96 14.80 -2.70 7.90
N PHE A 97 14.23 -2.62 9.09
CA PHE A 97 14.96 -2.49 10.36
C PHE A 97 15.97 -1.33 10.39
N GLY A 98 15.71 -0.28 9.61
CA GLY A 98 16.58 0.89 9.46
C GLY A 98 17.80 0.68 8.57
N GLU A 99 17.84 -0.37 7.75
CA GLU A 99 18.92 -0.66 6.80
C GLU A 99 18.88 0.24 5.54
N ALA A 100 17.75 0.88 5.26
CA ALA A 100 17.60 1.82 4.16
C ALA A 100 18.63 2.96 4.20
N ASP A 101 19.10 3.36 3.02
CA ASP A 101 19.96 4.52 2.83
C ASP A 101 19.17 5.81 3.16
N THR A 102 19.37 6.29 4.37
CA THR A 102 18.73 7.51 4.88
C THR A 102 19.08 8.76 4.07
N GLY A 103 20.25 8.81 3.44
CA GLY A 103 20.63 9.90 2.52
C GLY A 103 19.76 9.88 1.28
N ALA A 104 19.57 8.70 0.68
CA ALA A 104 18.67 8.52 -0.47
C ALA A 104 17.21 8.83 -0.13
N VAL A 105 16.74 8.52 1.09
CA VAL A 105 15.41 8.93 1.57
C VAL A 105 15.29 10.46 1.59
N VAL A 106 16.25 11.16 2.20
CA VAL A 106 16.22 12.63 2.28
C VAL A 106 16.34 13.28 0.90
N ASP A 107 17.17 12.73 0.01
CA ASP A 107 17.28 13.19 -1.37
C ASP A 107 15.98 13.00 -2.14
N ALA A 108 15.26 11.89 -1.94
CA ALA A 108 13.94 11.67 -2.51
C ALA A 108 12.92 12.68 -1.96
N VAL A 109 12.89 12.92 -0.65
CA VAL A 109 12.05 13.95 -0.02
C VAL A 109 12.30 15.32 -0.65
N ARG A 110 13.57 15.70 -0.82
CA ARG A 110 13.96 16.97 -1.43
C ARG A 110 13.56 17.06 -2.90
N ALA A 111 13.89 16.04 -3.69
CA ALA A 111 13.68 16.03 -5.14
C ALA A 111 12.20 16.00 -5.52
N GLN A 112 11.37 15.32 -4.72
CA GLN A 112 9.94 15.17 -4.96
C GLN A 112 9.12 16.25 -4.26
N GLY A 113 9.73 17.09 -3.41
CA GLY A 113 9.03 18.14 -2.68
C GLY A 113 8.03 17.60 -1.66
N VAL A 114 8.35 16.46 -1.02
CA VAL A 114 7.47 15.80 -0.04
C VAL A 114 7.07 16.75 1.08
N ASP A 115 5.79 16.72 1.46
CA ASP A 115 5.20 17.46 2.56
C ASP A 115 4.99 16.59 3.81
N VAL A 116 4.67 15.31 3.61
CA VAL A 116 4.44 14.33 4.67
C VAL A 116 5.17 13.04 4.34
N LEU A 117 6.02 12.58 5.25
CA LEU A 117 6.74 11.32 5.16
C LEU A 117 6.30 10.41 6.30
N THR A 118 5.78 9.22 5.97
CA THR A 118 5.54 8.15 6.95
C THR A 118 6.59 7.04 6.80
N LEU A 119 7.07 6.54 7.93
CA LEU A 119 8.16 5.56 7.97
C LEU A 119 7.77 4.36 8.81
N ASN A 120 8.13 3.17 8.33
CA ASN A 120 8.02 1.91 9.07
C ASN A 120 9.43 1.30 9.27
N GLU A 121 9.54 0.45 10.29
CA GLU A 121 10.79 -0.18 10.74
C GLU A 121 11.90 0.81 11.11
N LEU A 122 11.50 1.89 11.78
CA LEU A 122 12.37 3.01 12.14
C LEU A 122 13.22 2.72 13.39
N THR A 123 14.54 2.70 13.22
CA THR A 123 15.50 2.58 14.35
C THR A 123 16.04 3.94 14.80
N PRO A 124 16.58 4.04 16.04
CA PRO A 124 17.31 5.23 16.47
C PRO A 124 18.49 5.58 15.55
N ALA A 125 19.17 4.57 15.01
CA ALA A 125 20.23 4.75 14.03
C ALA A 125 19.72 5.37 12.72
N ALA A 126 18.57 4.92 12.21
CA ALA A 126 17.94 5.51 11.04
C ALA A 126 17.48 6.95 11.30
N VAL A 127 16.93 7.26 12.49
CA VAL A 127 16.60 8.63 12.90
C VAL A 127 17.84 9.53 12.88
N ALA A 128 18.97 9.05 13.44
CA ALA A 128 20.22 9.78 13.43
C ALA A 128 20.74 10.00 11.99
N GLY A 129 20.63 8.99 11.12
CA GLY A 129 21.00 9.08 9.70
C GLY A 129 20.17 10.09 8.93
N LEU A 130 18.84 10.05 9.07
CA LEU A 130 17.92 11.02 8.46
C LEU A 130 18.21 12.44 8.94
N THR A 131 18.48 12.60 10.24
CA THR A 131 18.85 13.90 10.84
C THR A 131 20.14 14.43 10.25
N ALA A 132 21.18 13.58 10.18
CA ALA A 132 22.47 13.96 9.60
C ALA A 132 22.39 14.29 8.10
N ALA A 133 21.47 13.65 7.38
CA ALA A 133 21.21 13.92 5.97
C ALA A 133 20.37 15.19 5.73
N GLY A 134 19.84 15.82 6.79
CA GLY A 134 19.12 17.09 6.71
C GLY A 134 17.61 16.98 6.57
N ILE A 135 16.99 15.89 7.06
CA ILE A 135 15.52 15.75 7.02
C ILE A 135 14.81 16.91 7.72
N GLY A 136 15.40 17.44 8.81
CA GLY A 136 14.81 18.50 9.63
C GLY A 136 14.70 19.85 8.93
N ASP A 137 15.52 20.10 7.91
CA ASP A 137 15.44 21.32 7.10
C ASP A 137 14.24 21.28 6.12
N LEU A 138 13.79 20.07 5.77
CA LEU A 138 12.72 19.83 4.80
C LEU A 138 11.37 19.59 5.50
N LEU A 139 11.40 18.77 6.56
CA LEU A 139 10.24 18.31 7.33
C LEU A 139 10.51 18.52 8.83
N PRO A 140 10.44 19.77 9.33
CA PRO A 140 10.88 20.11 10.67
C PRO A 140 10.00 19.53 11.79
N TYR A 141 8.75 19.18 11.50
CA TYR A 141 7.81 18.66 12.49
C TYR A 141 7.74 17.14 12.42
N HIS A 142 7.81 16.45 13.55
CA HIS A 142 7.79 15.00 13.56
C HIS A 142 7.15 14.41 14.82
N TYR A 143 6.60 13.21 14.68
CA TYR A 143 6.23 12.32 15.76
C TYR A 143 6.85 10.95 15.53
N LEU A 144 7.80 10.56 16.38
CA LEU A 144 8.61 9.36 16.21
C LEU A 144 8.38 8.40 17.36
N LYS A 145 8.21 7.13 17.01
CA LYS A 145 8.21 5.98 17.92
C LYS A 145 9.17 4.96 17.36
N ASP A 146 10.45 5.31 17.34
CA ASP A 146 11.55 4.46 16.92
C ASP A 146 11.81 3.34 17.94
N SER A 147 12.50 2.28 17.51
CA SER A 147 12.79 1.13 18.37
C SER A 147 14.08 0.42 17.99
N GLU A 148 14.86 0.02 18.99
CA GLU A 148 16.03 -0.86 18.80
C GLU A 148 15.64 -2.26 18.30
N ALA A 149 14.38 -2.67 18.49
CA ALA A 149 13.85 -3.91 17.91
C ALA A 149 13.63 -3.80 16.39
N GLY A 150 13.90 -2.64 15.79
CA GLY A 150 13.82 -2.34 14.35
C GLY A 150 12.40 -2.38 13.81
N GLY A 151 11.82 -3.57 13.67
CA GLY A 151 10.52 -3.79 13.03
C GLY A 151 9.35 -3.13 13.76
N VAL A 152 9.54 -2.78 15.04
CA VAL A 152 8.54 -2.10 15.87
C VAL A 152 8.45 -0.61 15.56
N GLY A 153 9.51 0.01 15.04
CA GLY A 153 9.59 1.46 14.95
C GLY A 153 8.73 2.07 13.84
N THR A 154 8.14 3.23 14.09
CA THR A 154 7.33 3.98 13.13
C THR A 154 7.50 5.49 13.34
N GLY A 155 7.39 6.29 12.27
CA GLY A 155 7.52 7.75 12.36
C GLY A 155 6.65 8.51 11.35
N ILE A 156 6.30 9.73 11.71
CA ILE A 156 5.69 10.74 10.84
C ILE A 156 6.62 11.97 10.85
N TYR A 157 7.03 12.42 9.67
CA TYR A 157 7.68 13.71 9.44
C TYR A 157 6.76 14.58 8.59
N SER A 158 6.75 15.88 8.83
CA SER A 158 5.81 16.83 8.23
C SER A 158 6.47 18.19 8.03
N ARG A 159 6.13 18.82 6.89
CA ARG A 159 6.43 20.22 6.59
C ARG A 159 5.66 21.18 7.50
N TYR A 160 4.48 20.77 7.96
CA TYR A 160 3.55 21.58 8.75
C TYR A 160 3.44 21.08 10.21
N PRO A 161 3.07 21.94 11.18
CA PRO A 161 2.99 21.57 12.59
C PRO A 161 2.15 20.33 12.85
N LEU A 162 2.62 19.48 13.77
CA LEU A 162 1.92 18.29 14.26
C LEU A 162 1.46 18.50 15.71
N ARG A 163 0.25 18.05 16.03
CA ARG A 163 -0.31 18.01 17.39
C ARG A 163 -1.18 16.78 17.59
N ASP A 164 -1.73 16.62 18.79
CA ASP A 164 -2.65 15.52 19.15
C ASP A 164 -2.10 14.14 18.75
N THR A 165 -0.80 13.93 18.97
CA THR A 165 -0.07 12.71 18.59
C THR A 165 -0.54 11.53 19.43
N LYS A 166 -0.73 10.36 18.79
CA LYS A 166 -1.18 9.14 19.46
C LYS A 166 -0.41 7.93 18.98
N ASN A 167 -0.02 7.07 19.92
CA ASN A 167 0.37 5.69 19.66
C ASN A 167 -0.78 4.76 20.05
N TYR A 168 -1.05 3.74 19.25
CA TYR A 168 -2.11 2.77 19.50
C TYR A 168 -1.50 1.53 20.18
N ASP A 169 -1.60 1.47 21.51
CA ASP A 169 -0.93 0.46 22.34
C ASP A 169 -1.51 -0.96 22.17
N GLU A 170 -2.66 -1.11 21.51
CA GLU A 170 -3.28 -2.39 21.18
C GLU A 170 -2.54 -3.17 20.06
N PHE A 171 -1.67 -2.49 19.30
CA PHE A 171 -0.87 -3.07 18.22
C PHE A 171 0.44 -3.63 18.73
N LEU A 172 0.95 -4.68 18.07
CA LEU A 172 2.26 -5.25 18.42
C LEU A 172 3.44 -4.36 18.00
N LEU A 173 3.32 -3.72 16.84
CA LEU A 173 4.28 -2.74 16.32
C LEU A 173 3.73 -1.32 16.53
N ASN A 174 4.59 -0.30 16.56
CA ASN A 174 4.10 1.07 16.73
C ASN A 174 3.23 1.46 15.54
N ASN A 175 1.99 1.77 15.83
CA ASN A 175 1.01 2.32 14.90
C ASN A 175 0.66 3.69 15.47
N ILE A 176 0.79 4.75 14.67
CA ILE A 176 0.74 6.13 15.18
C ILE A 176 -0.11 7.04 14.33
N SER A 177 -0.60 8.12 14.95
CA SER A 177 -1.27 9.21 14.27
C SER A 177 -0.89 10.57 14.86
N ALA A 178 -1.11 11.61 14.06
CA ALA A 178 -1.00 13.01 14.46
C ALA A 178 -2.02 13.85 13.69
N ILE A 179 -2.37 15.02 14.22
CA ILE A 179 -3.10 16.05 13.47
C ILE A 179 -2.08 17.05 12.93
N MET A 180 -2.00 17.15 11.61
CA MET A 180 -1.22 18.14 10.89
C MET A 180 -2.05 19.40 10.65
N ASP A 181 -1.55 20.56 11.02
CA ASP A 181 -2.23 21.85 10.78
C ASP A 181 -1.75 22.45 9.44
N HIS A 182 -2.46 22.16 8.35
CA HIS A 182 -2.17 22.70 7.02
C HIS A 182 -2.57 24.18 6.92
N PRO A 183 -1.73 25.08 6.38
CA PRO A 183 -1.98 26.52 6.38
C PRO A 183 -3.30 26.92 5.71
N ASP A 184 -3.66 26.28 4.59
CA ASP A 184 -4.86 26.65 3.81
C ASP A 184 -6.10 25.78 4.11
N ARG A 185 -5.92 24.63 4.76
CA ARG A 185 -6.99 23.61 4.94
C ARG A 185 -7.32 23.32 6.40
N GLY A 186 -6.46 23.76 7.32
CA GLY A 186 -6.60 23.48 8.74
C GLY A 186 -6.23 22.03 9.07
N PRO A 187 -6.92 21.39 10.03
CA PRO A 187 -6.48 20.12 10.59
C PRO A 187 -6.70 18.93 9.64
N ILE A 188 -5.64 18.17 9.43
CA ILE A 188 -5.62 16.94 8.62
C ILE A 188 -5.08 15.81 9.49
N ALA A 189 -5.78 14.69 9.56
CA ALA A 189 -5.30 13.52 10.28
C ALA A 189 -4.24 12.78 9.44
N VAL A 190 -3.09 12.49 10.03
CA VAL A 190 -2.01 11.72 9.40
C VAL A 190 -1.80 10.44 10.19
N TYR A 191 -1.83 9.31 9.50
CA TYR A 191 -1.63 7.99 10.08
C TYR A 191 -0.42 7.30 9.46
N ALA A 192 0.39 6.69 10.32
CA ALA A 192 1.42 5.74 9.92
C ALA A 192 1.12 4.39 10.58
N PHE A 193 0.65 3.43 9.78
CA PHE A 193 0.35 2.08 10.24
C PHE A 193 1.41 1.08 9.79
N HIS A 194 1.59 0.05 10.61
CA HIS A 194 2.42 -1.11 10.34
C HIS A 194 1.84 -2.30 11.13
N PRO A 195 0.71 -2.90 10.70
CA PRO A 195 0.24 -4.15 11.30
C PRO A 195 1.27 -5.27 11.08
N VAL A 196 1.30 -6.21 12.02
CA VAL A 196 2.24 -7.33 11.98
C VAL A 196 2.16 -8.14 10.69
N PRO A 197 3.27 -8.59 10.08
CA PRO A 197 3.22 -9.42 8.87
C PRO A 197 2.50 -10.76 9.12
N PRO A 198 1.65 -11.23 8.17
CA PRO A 198 0.93 -12.51 8.30
C PRO A 198 1.81 -13.74 8.55
N PRO A 199 3.04 -13.85 7.97
CA PRO A 199 3.96 -14.93 8.31
C PRO A 199 4.37 -14.97 9.79
N LEU A 200 4.45 -13.82 10.46
CA LEU A 200 4.85 -13.71 11.86
C LEU A 200 3.68 -14.09 12.80
N ASP A 201 2.53 -13.44 12.65
CA ASP A 201 1.30 -13.79 13.38
C ASP A 201 0.05 -13.47 12.55
N PHE A 202 -0.42 -14.47 11.82
CA PHE A 202 -1.60 -14.36 10.97
C PHE A 202 -2.87 -13.93 11.73
N GLY A 203 -3.10 -14.50 12.91
CA GLY A 203 -4.31 -14.22 13.67
C GLY A 203 -4.31 -12.79 14.21
N ARG A 204 -3.14 -12.28 14.59
CA ARG A 204 -2.97 -10.89 15.00
C ARG A 204 -3.06 -9.93 13.82
N TRP A 205 -2.43 -10.23 12.68
CA TRP A 205 -2.55 -9.41 11.47
C TRP A 205 -4.02 -9.15 11.09
N GLN A 206 -4.88 -10.18 11.16
CA GLN A 206 -6.32 -10.01 10.92
C GLN A 206 -6.99 -9.07 11.91
N ARG A 207 -6.66 -9.19 13.21
CA ARG A 207 -7.21 -8.32 14.26
C ARG A 207 -6.72 -6.89 14.12
N GLU A 208 -5.45 -6.70 13.78
CA GLU A 208 -4.85 -5.37 13.62
C GLU A 208 -5.39 -4.65 12.38
N LEU A 209 -5.62 -5.34 11.25
CA LEU A 209 -6.34 -4.75 10.11
C LEU A 209 -7.79 -4.38 10.47
N SER A 210 -8.48 -5.19 11.28
CA SER A 210 -9.82 -4.82 11.78
C SER A 210 -9.76 -3.60 12.71
N ALA A 211 -8.76 -3.52 13.59
CA ALA A 211 -8.59 -2.37 14.48
C ALA A 211 -8.29 -1.09 13.69
N ILE A 212 -7.46 -1.18 12.64
CA ILE A 212 -7.23 -0.06 11.71
C ILE A 212 -8.54 0.40 11.08
N ARG A 213 -9.37 -0.54 10.59
CA ARG A 213 -10.70 -0.18 10.04
C ARG A 213 -11.51 0.61 11.04
N ASP A 214 -11.60 0.13 12.27
CA ASP A 214 -12.41 0.76 13.32
C ASP A 214 -11.87 2.15 13.71
N ILE A 215 -10.54 2.34 13.67
CA ILE A 215 -9.88 3.65 13.85
C ILE A 215 -10.23 4.61 12.71
N LEU A 216 -10.17 4.15 11.46
CA LEU A 216 -10.44 4.97 10.28
C LEU A 216 -11.92 5.31 10.14
N GLU A 217 -12.82 4.40 10.53
CA GLU A 217 -14.28 4.59 10.43
C GLU A 217 -14.77 5.80 11.25
N VAL A 218 -14.14 6.09 12.38
CA VAL A 218 -14.52 7.21 13.25
C VAL A 218 -13.84 8.54 12.89
N GLU A 219 -12.89 8.56 11.95
CA GLU A 219 -12.21 9.81 11.56
C GLU A 219 -13.09 10.66 10.64
N GLN A 220 -13.35 11.89 11.09
CA GLN A 220 -14.26 12.82 10.42
C GLN A 220 -13.53 13.97 9.71
N ARG A 221 -12.23 14.12 9.90
CA ARG A 221 -11.38 15.11 9.23
C ARG A 221 -10.91 14.62 7.85
N PRO A 222 -10.43 15.52 6.98
CA PRO A 222 -9.53 15.14 5.90
C PRO A 222 -8.36 14.34 6.47
N ALA A 223 -7.96 13.28 5.77
CA ALA A 223 -7.00 12.33 6.32
C ALA A 223 -6.10 11.71 5.25
N ILE A 224 -4.88 11.39 5.69
CA ILE A 224 -3.84 10.74 4.92
C ILE A 224 -3.33 9.56 5.74
N VAL A 225 -3.25 8.40 5.10
CA VAL A 225 -2.68 7.20 5.71
C VAL A 225 -1.55 6.75 4.83
N GLY A 226 -0.32 6.73 5.34
CA GLY A 226 0.81 6.10 4.67
C GLY A 226 1.24 4.89 5.48
N ALA A 227 1.07 3.68 4.95
CA ALA A 227 1.36 2.46 5.70
C ALA A 227 1.92 1.33 4.83
N ASP A 228 2.80 0.53 5.43
CA ASP A 228 2.96 -0.88 5.06
C ASP A 228 1.87 -1.68 5.77
N PHE A 229 0.82 -2.06 5.05
CA PHE A 229 -0.29 -2.84 5.61
C PHE A 229 0.02 -4.35 5.71
N ASN A 230 1.18 -4.80 5.22
CA ASN A 230 1.47 -6.21 4.98
C ASN A 230 0.32 -6.91 4.22
N ALA A 231 -0.36 -6.15 3.37
CA ALA A 231 -1.59 -6.56 2.70
C ALA A 231 -1.65 -6.01 1.29
N THR A 232 -1.98 -6.88 0.34
CA THR A 232 -2.23 -6.46 -1.03
C THR A 232 -3.67 -6.04 -1.22
N ARG A 233 -3.93 -5.29 -2.30
CA ARG A 233 -5.29 -4.98 -2.76
C ARG A 233 -6.14 -6.23 -3.01
N ASP A 234 -5.52 -7.38 -3.26
CA ASP A 234 -6.22 -8.65 -3.46
C ASP A 234 -6.81 -9.22 -2.17
N HIS A 235 -6.35 -8.78 -0.99
CA HIS A 235 -6.95 -9.17 0.29
C HIS A 235 -8.29 -8.46 0.52
N SER A 236 -9.32 -9.23 0.90
CA SER A 236 -10.61 -8.66 1.29
C SER A 236 -10.46 -7.73 2.51
N ALA A 237 -9.62 -8.10 3.47
CA ALA A 237 -9.37 -7.31 4.67
C ALA A 237 -8.79 -5.91 4.37
N PHE A 238 -7.95 -5.78 3.33
CA PHE A 238 -7.48 -4.48 2.88
C PHE A 238 -8.60 -3.69 2.20
N ARG A 239 -9.35 -4.31 1.29
CA ARG A 239 -10.48 -3.63 0.62
C ARG A 239 -11.61 -3.24 1.57
N ASP A 240 -11.73 -3.91 2.72
CA ASP A 240 -12.67 -3.54 3.77
C ASP A 240 -12.33 -2.16 4.38
N LEU A 241 -11.05 -1.74 4.37
CA LEU A 241 -10.62 -0.39 4.77
C LEU A 241 -11.17 0.69 3.83
N LEU A 242 -11.47 0.31 2.58
CA LEU A 242 -11.90 1.22 1.51
C LEU A 242 -13.43 1.33 1.38
N ARG A 243 -14.20 0.70 2.29
CA ARG A 243 -15.68 0.71 2.23
C ARG A 243 -16.32 1.96 2.84
N GLY A 244 -15.52 2.81 3.46
CA GLY A 244 -15.96 4.07 4.06
C GLY A 244 -15.56 5.26 3.19
N ARG A 245 -15.09 6.32 3.86
CA ARG A 245 -14.63 7.54 3.20
C ARG A 245 -13.17 7.50 2.72
N PHE A 246 -12.44 6.44 3.08
CA PHE A 246 -11.06 6.27 2.69
C PHE A 246 -10.98 5.57 1.33
N GLU A 247 -10.18 6.14 0.44
CA GLU A 247 -9.94 5.60 -0.88
C GLU A 247 -8.44 5.34 -1.07
N SER A 248 -8.10 4.34 -1.90
CA SER A 248 -6.71 4.07 -2.27
C SER A 248 -6.25 5.14 -3.25
N ALA A 249 -5.16 5.85 -2.92
CA ALA A 249 -4.55 6.82 -3.83
C ALA A 249 -4.18 6.16 -5.17
N ALA A 250 -3.75 4.89 -5.12
CA ALA A 250 -3.39 4.11 -6.31
C ALA A 250 -4.60 3.85 -7.22
N ASP A 251 -5.76 3.57 -6.62
CA ASP A 251 -7.00 3.33 -7.37
C ASP A 251 -7.47 4.65 -8.01
N GLN A 252 -7.49 5.75 -7.24
CA GLN A 252 -7.86 7.07 -7.75
C GLN A 252 -7.01 7.52 -8.95
N ALA A 253 -5.70 7.29 -8.88
CA ALA A 253 -4.75 7.68 -9.92
C ALA A 253 -4.61 6.64 -11.06
N GLY A 254 -5.29 5.49 -10.97
CA GLY A 254 -5.13 4.40 -11.94
C GLY A 254 -3.69 3.86 -12.01
N ALA A 255 -2.97 3.83 -10.88
CA ALA A 255 -1.55 3.48 -10.82
C ALA A 255 -1.26 1.96 -10.88
N GLY A 256 -2.31 1.14 -11.01
CA GLY A 256 -2.21 -0.31 -11.05
C GLY A 256 -1.84 -0.90 -9.68
N PRO A 257 -1.17 -2.07 -9.64
CA PRO A 257 -0.93 -2.80 -8.41
C PRO A 257 0.18 -2.23 -7.51
N LEU A 258 0.87 -1.16 -7.93
CA LEU A 258 1.98 -0.51 -7.22
C LEU A 258 2.89 -1.47 -6.43
N ARG A 259 3.53 -2.38 -7.15
CA ARG A 259 4.37 -3.41 -6.52
C ARG A 259 5.54 -2.75 -5.77
N SER A 260 5.57 -2.95 -4.46
CA SER A 260 6.59 -2.41 -3.56
C SER A 260 7.52 -3.48 -3.00
N TYR A 261 7.08 -4.75 -2.94
CA TYR A 261 7.78 -5.82 -2.24
C TYR A 261 7.90 -7.14 -3.03
N PRO A 262 8.98 -7.91 -2.88
CA PRO A 262 10.28 -7.53 -2.32
C PRO A 262 11.18 -6.91 -3.41
N GLN A 263 11.74 -5.73 -3.12
CA GLN A 263 12.59 -4.96 -4.01
C GLN A 263 14.04 -5.47 -4.07
N ASP A 264 14.53 -6.12 -3.02
CA ASP A 264 15.91 -6.63 -2.90
C ASP A 264 16.21 -7.83 -3.80
N ARG A 265 15.20 -8.34 -4.52
CA ARG A 265 15.33 -9.50 -5.39
C ARG A 265 15.68 -9.11 -6.82
N ARG A 266 16.49 -9.96 -7.48
CA ARG A 266 16.87 -9.82 -8.90
C ARG A 266 15.71 -9.71 -9.88
N TRP A 267 14.51 -10.13 -9.49
CA TRP A 267 13.28 -10.05 -10.30
C TRP A 267 12.39 -8.86 -9.95
N GLY A 268 12.81 -7.99 -9.01
CA GLY A 268 12.08 -6.80 -8.57
C GLY A 268 10.85 -7.12 -7.72
N PRO A 269 9.99 -6.15 -7.39
CA PRO A 269 8.82 -6.39 -6.56
C PRO A 269 7.70 -7.11 -7.32
N VAL A 270 6.94 -7.95 -6.61
CA VAL A 270 5.80 -8.72 -7.16
C VAL A 270 4.45 -8.35 -6.58
N ILE A 271 4.42 -7.84 -5.35
CA ILE A 271 3.20 -7.44 -4.65
C ILE A 271 3.31 -6.01 -4.12
N GLY A 272 2.19 -5.31 -4.01
CA GLY A 272 2.09 -4.00 -3.38
C GLY A 272 1.50 -4.15 -1.99
N ILE A 273 2.31 -3.96 -0.95
CA ILE A 273 1.89 -4.01 0.46
C ILE A 273 1.99 -2.66 1.17
N ASP A 274 2.66 -1.72 0.53
CA ASP A 274 2.78 -0.32 0.91
C ASP A 274 1.72 0.51 0.18
N HIS A 275 0.98 1.34 0.91
CA HIS A 275 -0.15 2.08 0.36
C HIS A 275 -0.26 3.49 0.94
N VAL A 276 -0.83 4.39 0.15
CA VAL A 276 -1.37 5.66 0.60
C VAL A 276 -2.89 5.63 0.47
N LEU A 277 -3.61 5.89 1.57
CA LEU A 277 -5.06 6.07 1.58
C LEU A 277 -5.41 7.53 1.89
N LEU A 278 -6.50 8.01 1.31
CA LEU A 278 -6.94 9.40 1.39
C LEU A 278 -8.41 9.50 1.79
N ALA A 279 -8.75 10.51 2.59
CA ALA A 279 -10.12 10.95 2.83
C ALA A 279 -10.21 12.47 2.64
N ASP A 280 -11.21 12.94 1.91
CA ASP A 280 -11.36 14.35 1.46
C ASP A 280 -10.13 14.90 0.71
N ALA A 281 -9.49 14.03 -0.07
CA ALA A 281 -8.37 14.32 -0.94
C ALA A 281 -8.43 13.42 -2.18
N THR A 282 -7.82 13.87 -3.28
CA THR A 282 -7.67 13.06 -4.48
C THR A 282 -6.20 12.94 -4.87
N ALA A 283 -5.76 11.74 -5.24
CA ALA A 283 -4.46 11.50 -5.84
C ALA A 283 -4.46 11.80 -7.34
N ASP A 284 -3.55 12.67 -7.78
CA ASP A 284 -3.33 12.97 -9.19
C ASP A 284 -2.38 11.97 -9.85
N GLU A 285 -1.36 11.56 -9.09
CA GLU A 285 -0.34 10.62 -9.55
C GLU A 285 0.18 9.82 -8.36
N VAL A 286 0.38 8.52 -8.55
CA VAL A 286 0.99 7.64 -7.56
C VAL A 286 2.03 6.76 -8.23
N TRP A 287 3.21 6.66 -7.64
CA TRP A 287 4.32 5.87 -8.18
C TRP A 287 5.18 5.29 -7.06
N THR A 288 6.12 4.42 -7.44
CA THR A 288 7.10 3.85 -6.52
C THR A 288 8.50 4.36 -6.82
N LEU A 289 9.33 4.46 -5.79
CA LEU A 289 10.75 4.82 -5.89
C LEU A 289 11.61 3.79 -5.15
N VAL A 290 12.78 3.47 -5.72
CA VAL A 290 13.74 2.56 -5.09
C VAL A 290 14.56 3.35 -4.08
N VAL A 291 14.54 2.89 -2.82
CA VAL A 291 15.45 3.34 -1.77
C VAL A 291 16.48 2.22 -1.55
N PRO A 292 17.79 2.47 -1.74
CA PRO A 292 18.81 1.45 -1.48
C PRO A 292 18.76 0.96 -0.02
N GLY A 293 19.10 -0.30 0.22
CA GLY A 293 19.20 -0.86 1.58
C GLY A 293 17.90 -1.40 2.19
N THR A 294 16.75 -1.23 1.52
CA THR A 294 15.47 -1.84 1.95
C THR A 294 14.94 -2.80 0.88
N ASP A 295 14.16 -3.80 1.31
CA ASP A 295 13.40 -4.70 0.44
C ASP A 295 12.00 -4.15 0.09
N HIS A 296 11.71 -2.90 0.46
CA HIS A 296 10.54 -2.16 -0.01
C HIS A 296 10.92 -1.07 -1.02
N ARG A 297 9.99 -0.76 -1.91
CA ARG A 297 9.97 0.54 -2.59
C ARG A 297 9.16 1.52 -1.77
N ALA A 298 9.62 2.76 -1.73
CA ALA A 298 8.81 3.86 -1.22
C ALA A 298 7.62 4.10 -2.17
N VAL A 299 6.46 4.45 -1.61
CA VAL A 299 5.27 4.84 -2.35
C VAL A 299 5.09 6.34 -2.22
N LEU A 300 4.93 7.02 -3.36
CA LEU A 300 4.69 8.46 -3.41
C LEU A 300 3.33 8.73 -4.03
N ALA A 301 2.60 9.66 -3.43
CA ALA A 301 1.33 10.17 -3.94
C ALA A 301 1.39 11.69 -4.03
N ARG A 302 1.22 12.22 -5.24
CA ARG A 302 0.89 13.63 -5.43
C ARG A 302 -0.61 13.76 -5.30
N THR A 303 -1.05 14.54 -4.33
CA THR A 303 -2.46 14.65 -3.96
C THR A 303 -2.91 16.09 -3.95
N ARG A 304 -4.22 16.30 -4.08
CA ARG A 304 -4.87 17.59 -3.86
C ARG A 304 -5.95 17.42 -2.81
N LEU A 305 -5.93 18.31 -1.83
CA LEU A 305 -6.97 18.39 -0.81
C LEU A 305 -8.27 18.91 -1.46
N HIS A 306 -9.44 18.50 -0.96
CA HIS A 306 -10.74 19.02 -1.42
C HIS A 306 -10.95 20.46 -0.96
#